data_AF-A0A117LLN3-F1
#
_entry.id   AF-A0A117LLN3-F1
#
_cell.length_a   1.000
_cell.length_b   1.000
_cell.length_c   1.000
_cell.angle_alpha   90.00
_cell.angle_beta   90.00
_cell.angle_gamma   90.00
#
_symmetry.space_group_name_H-M   'P 1'
#
loop_
_entity.id
_entity.type
_entity.pdbx_description
1 polymer ?
#
loop_
_entity_poly.entity_id
_entity_poly.type
_entity_poly.pdbx_seq_one_letter_code
_entity_poly.pdbx_strand_id
1 'polypeptide(L)'
;MLGNYFEKGDKSLSVYEAYGRNPIIFNRVIENYKKGLKLQPKNILYHYRLGYAYHLMRRLMEASSEYEKVLKLDPPCLASETDLKLASKYAPRLFANPKEFFKLKDLVAVIHPKQPIIAYNLFWEDDIDYPGDNDPSDHEIVWIEFDQKSGEVTGIYTYFHMAILSTEEAVSDANLHHQRARINVQWGEHGSLPLRWEELHPEVIFEKISKRIKIKNMAQRYQELSKSIKSPFHPLAKDWPKKFTGSYKDFINFSKNIELRRLLKKKKMVITSKWPNAVINRYFLNYNYFPKRQWPKYPMEET
;
A
#
# COMPACT_ATOMS: atom_id res chain seq x y z
N MET A 1 -31.12 -20.54 -4.09
CA MET A 1 -29.96 -19.97 -3.37
C MET A 1 -29.48 -18.74 -4.11
N LEU A 2 -29.71 -17.54 -3.58
CA LEU A 2 -29.06 -16.32 -4.06
C LEU A 2 -27.55 -16.56 -3.94
N GLY A 3 -26.90 -16.89 -5.06
CA GLY A 3 -25.48 -17.27 -5.05
C GLY A 3 -24.67 -16.12 -4.48
N ASN A 4 -23.80 -16.40 -3.52
CA ASN A 4 -22.92 -15.42 -2.89
C ASN A 4 -21.91 -14.88 -3.92
N TYR A 5 -22.35 -13.95 -4.79
CA TYR A 5 -21.54 -13.38 -5.85
C TYR A 5 -20.34 -12.61 -5.30
N PHE A 6 -20.45 -12.07 -4.08
CA PHE A 6 -19.35 -11.41 -3.39
C PHE A 6 -18.22 -12.39 -3.13
N GLU A 7 -18.51 -13.52 -2.49
CA GLU A 7 -17.52 -14.55 -2.20
C GLU A 7 -16.91 -15.15 -3.48
N LYS A 8 -17.71 -15.36 -4.52
CA LYS A 8 -17.21 -15.81 -5.83
C LYS A 8 -16.28 -14.78 -6.48
N GLY A 9 -16.63 -13.49 -6.36
CA GLY A 9 -15.80 -12.37 -6.79
C GLY A 9 -14.48 -12.32 -6.04
N ASP A 10 -14.51 -12.32 -4.70
CA ASP A 10 -13.33 -12.26 -3.83
C ASP A 10 -12.42 -13.48 -4.01
N LYS A 11 -12.98 -14.68 -4.20
CA LYS A 11 -12.21 -15.86 -4.55
C LYS A 11 -11.51 -15.70 -5.89
N SER A 12 -12.22 -15.20 -6.91
CA SER A 12 -11.64 -14.96 -8.24
C SER A 12 -10.56 -13.87 -8.21
N LEU A 13 -10.76 -12.83 -7.39
CA LEU A 13 -9.80 -11.76 -7.19
C LEU A 13 -8.54 -12.28 -6.49
N SER A 14 -8.70 -13.13 -5.47
CA SER A 14 -7.58 -13.81 -4.82
C SER A 14 -6.77 -14.69 -5.79
N VAL A 15 -7.45 -15.41 -6.71
CA VAL A 15 -6.76 -16.14 -7.79
C VAL A 15 -5.99 -15.19 -8.70
N TYR A 16 -6.61 -14.09 -9.11
CA TYR A 16 -5.97 -13.09 -9.97
C TYR A 16 -4.71 -12.49 -9.31
N GLU A 17 -4.79 -12.09 -8.05
CA GLU A 17 -3.66 -11.51 -7.33
C GLU A 17 -2.54 -12.54 -7.06
N ALA A 18 -2.90 -13.81 -6.79
CA ALA A 18 -1.93 -14.86 -6.50
C ALA A 18 -1.17 -15.36 -7.74
N TYR A 19 -1.82 -15.41 -8.91
CA TYR A 19 -1.27 -16.02 -10.12
C TYR A 19 -1.03 -15.04 -11.27
N GLY A 20 -1.34 -13.75 -11.07
CA GLY A 20 -1.02 -12.68 -12.00
C GLY A 20 -2.16 -12.31 -12.96
N ARG A 21 -1.88 -11.30 -13.80
CA ARG A 21 -2.85 -10.57 -14.62
C ARG A 21 -3.41 -11.42 -15.78
N ASN A 22 -4.30 -12.37 -15.48
CA ASN A 22 -5.00 -13.17 -16.48
C ASN A 22 -6.36 -12.51 -16.85
N PRO A 23 -6.57 -12.11 -18.11
CA PRO A 23 -7.82 -11.45 -18.54
C PRO A 23 -9.09 -12.30 -18.31
N ILE A 24 -8.99 -13.63 -18.40
CA ILE A 24 -10.13 -14.54 -18.20
C ILE A 24 -10.55 -14.53 -16.73
N ILE A 25 -9.58 -14.63 -15.81
CA ILE A 25 -9.86 -14.58 -14.37
C ILE A 25 -10.43 -13.20 -14.03
N PHE A 26 -9.85 -12.13 -14.58
CA PHE A 26 -10.33 -10.77 -14.37
C PHE A 26 -11.78 -10.57 -14.83
N ASN A 27 -12.15 -11.06 -16.01
CA ASN A 27 -13.52 -10.97 -16.49
C ASN A 27 -14.51 -11.64 -15.52
N ARG A 28 -14.12 -12.77 -14.90
CA ARG A 28 -14.93 -13.43 -13.86
C ARG A 28 -15.04 -12.59 -12.59
N VAL A 29 -13.97 -11.89 -12.17
CA VAL A 29 -14.01 -10.95 -11.03
C VAL A 29 -15.08 -9.89 -11.27
N ILE A 30 -15.00 -9.21 -12.42
CA ILE A 30 -15.91 -8.13 -12.79
C ILE A 30 -17.35 -8.63 -12.93
N GLU A 31 -17.56 -9.78 -13.58
CA GLU A 31 -18.90 -10.33 -13.80
C GLU A 31 -19.59 -10.71 -12.48
N ASN A 32 -18.85 -11.31 -11.54
CA ASN A 32 -19.40 -11.66 -10.23
C ASN A 32 -19.84 -10.39 -9.47
N TYR A 33 -18.99 -9.37 -9.36
CA TYR A 33 -19.38 -8.14 -8.67
C TYR A 33 -20.53 -7.40 -9.38
N LYS A 34 -20.58 -7.39 -10.72
CA LYS A 34 -21.72 -6.84 -11.47
C LYS A 34 -23.02 -7.60 -11.20
N LYS A 35 -22.99 -8.93 -11.15
CA LYS A 35 -24.16 -9.75 -10.80
C LYS A 35 -24.61 -9.48 -9.37
N GLY A 36 -23.66 -9.31 -8.44
CA GLY A 36 -23.93 -8.87 -7.08
C GLY A 36 -24.64 -7.51 -7.02
N LEU A 37 -24.15 -6.51 -7.77
CA LEU A 37 -24.77 -5.18 -7.87
C LEU A 37 -26.15 -5.19 -8.51
N LYS A 38 -26.45 -6.11 -9.44
CA LYS A 38 -27.83 -6.28 -9.95
C LYS A 38 -28.82 -6.66 -8.85
N LEU A 39 -28.36 -7.40 -7.83
CA LEU A 39 -29.18 -7.82 -6.69
C LEU A 39 -29.16 -6.79 -5.55
N GLN A 40 -28.01 -6.13 -5.33
CA GLN A 40 -27.81 -5.15 -4.27
C GLN A 40 -27.16 -3.88 -4.82
N PRO A 41 -27.92 -3.01 -5.52
CA PRO A 41 -27.36 -1.87 -6.27
C PRO A 41 -26.73 -0.77 -5.41
N LYS A 42 -26.93 -0.79 -4.09
CA LYS A 42 -26.38 0.18 -3.13
C LYS A 42 -25.36 -0.45 -2.17
N ASN A 43 -24.93 -1.68 -2.42
CA ASN A 43 -23.93 -2.32 -1.57
C ASN A 43 -22.55 -1.74 -1.86
N ILE A 44 -22.00 -1.06 -0.86
CA ILE A 44 -20.75 -0.30 -0.93
C ILE A 44 -19.56 -1.23 -1.21
N LEU A 45 -19.52 -2.41 -0.59
CA LEU A 45 -18.43 -3.37 -0.77
C LEU A 45 -18.36 -3.89 -2.20
N TYR A 46 -19.51 -4.15 -2.85
CA TYR A 46 -19.52 -4.53 -4.26
C TYR A 46 -18.98 -3.40 -5.16
N HIS A 47 -19.41 -2.15 -4.95
CA HIS A 47 -18.88 -1.01 -5.69
C HIS A 47 -17.37 -0.85 -5.46
N TYR A 48 -16.92 -0.94 -4.21
CA TYR A 48 -15.51 -0.83 -3.86
C TYR A 48 -14.67 -1.94 -4.52
N ARG A 49 -15.06 -3.21 -4.38
CA ARG A 49 -14.33 -4.34 -4.97
C ARG A 49 -14.33 -4.28 -6.49
N LEU A 50 -15.42 -3.81 -7.11
CA LEU A 50 -15.47 -3.60 -8.55
C LEU A 50 -14.53 -2.46 -8.99
N GLY A 51 -14.49 -1.34 -8.26
CA GLY A 51 -13.56 -0.25 -8.50
C GLY A 51 -12.10 -0.66 -8.35
N TYR A 52 -11.77 -1.37 -7.26
CA TYR A 52 -10.45 -1.94 -7.02
C TYR A 52 -10.01 -2.91 -8.13
N ALA A 53 -10.91 -3.80 -8.57
CA ALA A 53 -10.63 -4.69 -9.68
C ALA A 53 -10.36 -3.91 -10.98
N TYR A 54 -11.20 -2.93 -11.34
CA TYR A 54 -10.94 -2.08 -12.50
C TYR A 54 -9.60 -1.35 -12.40
N HIS A 55 -9.25 -0.85 -11.22
CA HIS A 55 -8.02 -0.12 -10.99
C HIS A 55 -6.78 -1.03 -11.16
N LEU A 56 -6.81 -2.26 -10.63
CA LEU A 56 -5.76 -3.28 -10.86
C LEU A 56 -5.50 -3.56 -12.35
N MET A 57 -6.52 -3.40 -13.19
CA MET A 57 -6.44 -3.58 -14.64
C MET A 57 -6.30 -2.27 -15.42
N ARG A 58 -5.98 -1.15 -14.75
CA ARG A 58 -5.82 0.18 -15.36
C ARG A 58 -7.05 0.68 -16.12
N ARG A 59 -8.24 0.16 -15.79
CA ARG A 59 -9.52 0.69 -16.28
C ARG A 59 -9.92 1.89 -15.43
N LEU A 60 -9.14 2.96 -15.57
CA LEU A 60 -9.10 4.08 -14.62
C LEU A 60 -10.41 4.87 -14.55
N MET A 61 -11.10 5.02 -15.69
CA MET A 61 -12.39 5.70 -15.74
C MET A 61 -13.47 4.88 -15.03
N GLU A 62 -13.52 3.57 -15.26
CA GLU A 62 -14.47 2.70 -14.56
C GLU A 62 -14.14 2.59 -13.07
N ALA A 63 -12.86 2.49 -12.71
CA ALA A 63 -12.42 2.51 -11.32
C ALA A 63 -12.87 3.79 -10.60
N SER A 64 -12.58 4.95 -11.19
CA SER A 64 -12.97 6.25 -10.63
C SER A 64 -14.48 6.38 -10.48
N SER A 65 -15.25 5.88 -11.45
CA SER A 65 -16.73 5.90 -11.37
C SER A 65 -17.26 5.04 -10.23
N GLU A 66 -16.72 3.85 -10.02
CA GLU A 66 -17.14 2.99 -8.90
C GLU A 66 -16.68 3.55 -7.54
N TYR A 67 -15.48 4.10 -7.46
CA TYR A 67 -15.02 4.81 -6.25
C TYR A 67 -15.87 6.05 -5.94
N GLU A 68 -16.33 6.79 -6.94
CA GLU A 68 -17.27 7.89 -6.71
C GLU A 68 -18.59 7.39 -6.10
N LYS A 69 -19.11 6.23 -6.54
CA LYS A 69 -20.32 5.63 -5.94
C LYS A 69 -20.06 5.20 -4.49
N VAL A 70 -18.90 4.63 -4.19
CA VAL A 70 -18.49 4.30 -2.81
C VAL A 70 -18.54 5.55 -1.93
N LEU A 71 -17.91 6.64 -2.38
CA LEU A 71 -17.81 7.89 -1.59
C LEU A 71 -19.13 8.69 -1.56
N LYS A 72 -20.09 8.40 -2.43
CA LYS A 72 -21.48 8.91 -2.32
C LYS A 72 -22.28 8.16 -1.25
N LEU A 73 -22.02 6.87 -1.09
CA LEU A 73 -22.74 6.00 -0.14
C LEU A 73 -22.13 6.03 1.26
N ASP A 74 -20.80 6.17 1.37
CA ASP A 74 -20.05 6.34 2.62
C ASP A 74 -19.02 7.47 2.44
N PRO A 75 -19.47 8.74 2.60
CA PRO A 75 -18.63 9.90 2.38
C PRO A 75 -17.44 9.99 3.34
N PRO A 76 -16.27 10.47 2.86
CA PRO A 76 -15.16 10.74 3.75
C PRO A 76 -15.39 12.02 4.57
N CYS A 77 -14.69 12.14 5.68
CA CYS A 77 -14.57 13.41 6.40
C CYS A 77 -13.28 14.11 5.96
N LEU A 78 -13.41 15.34 5.47
CA LEU A 78 -12.25 16.18 5.15
C LEU A 78 -11.47 16.46 6.44
N ALA A 79 -10.14 16.45 6.34
CA ALA A 79 -9.28 16.61 7.52
C ALA A 79 -9.47 17.99 8.18
N SER A 80 -9.70 17.96 9.49
CA SER A 80 -9.59 19.11 10.37
C SER A 80 -8.13 19.39 10.76
N GLU A 81 -7.87 20.50 11.44
CA GLU A 81 -6.56 20.79 12.02
C GLU A 81 -6.15 19.71 13.07
N THR A 82 -7.13 19.13 13.76
CA THR A 82 -6.89 18.01 14.70
C THR A 82 -6.41 16.77 13.96
N ASP A 83 -7.00 16.45 12.81
CA ASP A 83 -6.61 15.32 11.97
C ASP A 83 -5.19 15.51 11.40
N LEU A 84 -4.85 16.73 10.97
CA LEU A 84 -3.49 17.06 10.52
C LEU A 84 -2.46 16.89 11.64
N LYS A 85 -2.79 17.31 12.87
CA LYS A 85 -1.94 17.12 14.05
C LYS A 85 -1.80 15.65 14.40
N LEU A 86 -2.88 14.87 14.31
CA LEU A 86 -2.88 13.43 14.57
C LEU A 86 -2.01 12.68 13.55
N ALA A 87 -2.21 12.92 12.26
CA ALA A 87 -1.39 12.35 11.19
C ALA A 87 0.09 12.78 11.33
N SER A 88 0.36 14.02 11.71
CA SER A 88 1.73 14.45 11.98
C SER A 88 2.33 13.78 13.23
N LYS A 89 1.55 13.57 14.30
CA LYS A 89 2.00 12.93 15.55
C LYS A 89 2.56 11.54 15.25
N TYR A 90 1.78 10.71 14.57
CA TYR A 90 2.11 9.31 14.27
C TYR A 90 2.86 9.10 12.94
N ALA A 91 3.22 10.17 12.22
CA ALA A 91 3.96 10.06 10.97
C ALA A 91 5.28 9.31 11.18
N PRO A 92 5.50 8.18 10.47
CA PRO A 92 6.69 7.37 10.66
C PRO A 92 7.96 8.12 10.24
N ARG A 93 9.09 7.69 10.80
CA ARG A 93 10.43 8.11 10.42
C ARG A 93 10.92 7.16 9.33
N LEU A 94 10.94 7.62 8.08
CA LEU A 94 11.44 6.80 6.99
C LEU A 94 12.97 6.88 6.90
N PHE A 95 13.59 5.72 6.69
CA PHE A 95 15.02 5.59 6.47
C PHE A 95 15.26 4.76 5.21
N ALA A 96 15.62 5.44 4.13
CA ALA A 96 15.94 4.79 2.86
C ALA A 96 17.43 4.46 2.76
N ASN A 97 17.78 3.65 1.76
CA ASN A 97 19.16 3.47 1.37
C ASN A 97 19.78 4.83 0.90
N PRO A 98 21.02 5.18 1.28
CA PRO A 98 21.70 6.37 0.78
C PRO A 98 21.79 6.48 -0.74
N LYS A 99 21.86 5.33 -1.43
CA LYS A 99 21.89 5.23 -2.88
C LYS A 99 20.51 5.24 -3.53
N GLU A 100 19.44 5.46 -2.77
CA GLU A 100 18.09 5.53 -3.31
C GLU A 100 17.99 6.65 -4.36
N PHE A 101 17.60 6.25 -5.56
CA PHE A 101 17.55 7.05 -6.76
C PHE A 101 16.22 7.80 -6.87
N PHE A 102 15.12 7.12 -6.56
CA PHE A 102 13.77 7.68 -6.66
C PHE A 102 13.41 8.47 -5.40
N LYS A 103 12.80 9.63 -5.59
CA LYS A 103 12.32 10.45 -4.47
C LYS A 103 10.91 10.02 -4.09
N LEU A 104 10.59 10.20 -2.80
CA LEU A 104 9.21 10.20 -2.36
C LEU A 104 8.53 11.46 -2.92
N LYS A 105 7.56 11.26 -3.82
CA LYS A 105 6.86 12.30 -4.58
C LYS A 105 5.69 12.88 -3.79
N ASP A 106 4.84 12.00 -3.26
CA ASP A 106 3.65 12.36 -2.52
C ASP A 106 3.39 11.40 -1.35
N LEU A 107 2.54 11.85 -0.43
CA LEU A 107 2.11 11.13 0.76
C LEU A 107 0.66 11.45 1.04
N VAL A 108 -0.18 10.42 1.16
CA VAL A 108 -1.57 10.56 1.64
C VAL A 108 -1.73 9.79 2.95
N ALA A 109 -2.08 10.50 4.03
CA ALA A 109 -2.46 9.88 5.29
C ALA A 109 -3.98 9.68 5.34
N VAL A 110 -4.42 8.44 5.47
CA VAL A 110 -5.85 8.09 5.60
C VAL A 110 -6.10 7.59 7.02
N ILE A 111 -6.90 8.35 7.78
CA ILE A 111 -7.29 8.01 9.14
C ILE A 111 -8.55 7.14 9.06
N HIS A 112 -8.58 6.01 9.78
CA HIS A 112 -9.79 5.21 9.85
C HIS A 112 -10.83 5.88 10.76
N PRO A 113 -12.12 5.99 10.36
CA PRO A 113 -13.12 6.76 11.11
C PRO A 113 -13.53 6.15 12.46
N LYS A 114 -13.31 4.83 12.64
CA LYS A 114 -13.77 4.10 13.84
C LYS A 114 -12.67 3.40 14.62
N GLN A 115 -11.50 3.25 14.03
CA GLN A 115 -10.41 2.47 14.60
C GLN A 115 -9.20 3.38 14.71
N PRO A 116 -8.40 3.27 15.78
CA PRO A 116 -7.24 4.13 15.97
C PRO A 116 -6.06 3.65 15.13
N ILE A 117 -6.22 3.77 13.81
CA ILE A 117 -5.22 3.38 12.82
C ILE A 117 -5.13 4.44 11.72
N ILE A 118 -3.91 4.71 11.27
CA ILE A 118 -3.63 5.61 10.15
C ILE A 118 -2.84 4.84 9.09
N ALA A 119 -3.30 4.88 7.84
CA ALA A 119 -2.56 4.40 6.68
C ALA A 119 -1.76 5.56 6.06
N TYR A 120 -0.45 5.43 6.01
CA TYR A 120 0.45 6.33 5.29
C TYR A 120 0.77 5.72 3.94
N ASN A 121 0.15 6.24 2.90
CA ASN A 121 0.32 5.81 1.51
C ASN A 121 1.47 6.64 0.91
N LEU A 122 2.56 5.97 0.60
CA LEU A 122 3.83 6.52 0.13
C LEU A 122 3.91 6.36 -1.40
N PHE A 123 4.06 7.46 -2.13
CA PHE A 123 4.17 7.43 -3.60
C PHE A 123 5.57 7.83 -4.02
N TRP A 124 6.37 6.88 -4.49
CA TRP A 124 7.73 7.09 -4.99
C TRP A 124 7.70 7.43 -6.48
N GLU A 125 8.75 8.07 -6.99
CA GLU A 125 8.80 8.49 -8.39
C GLU A 125 8.62 7.32 -9.37
N ASP A 126 9.17 6.14 -9.07
CA ASP A 126 9.01 4.93 -9.90
C ASP A 126 9.48 3.67 -9.13
N ASP A 127 9.36 2.48 -9.74
CA ASP A 127 10.00 1.23 -9.31
C ASP A 127 11.12 0.86 -10.29
N ILE A 128 12.32 0.63 -9.76
CA ILE A 128 13.54 0.36 -10.55
C ILE A 128 13.38 -0.79 -11.57
N ASP A 129 12.50 -1.74 -11.28
CA ASP A 129 12.29 -2.94 -12.09
C ASP A 129 11.20 -2.78 -13.16
N TYR A 130 10.38 -1.73 -13.10
CA TYR A 130 9.19 -1.58 -13.95
C TYR A 130 9.11 -0.26 -14.74
N PRO A 131 10.16 0.16 -15.46
CA PRO A 131 10.21 1.46 -16.17
C PRO A 131 9.16 1.66 -17.26
N GLY A 132 8.44 0.62 -17.65
CA GLY A 132 7.50 0.63 -18.77
C GLY A 132 6.14 0.06 -18.40
N ASP A 133 5.82 -0.07 -17.11
CA ASP A 133 4.52 -0.58 -16.71
C ASP A 133 3.40 0.48 -16.82
N ASN A 134 3.75 1.75 -17.09
CA ASN A 134 2.86 2.92 -17.15
C ASN A 134 2.24 3.31 -15.79
N ASP A 135 2.81 2.87 -14.66
CA ASP A 135 2.55 3.47 -13.37
C ASP A 135 3.53 4.63 -13.13
N PRO A 136 3.06 5.89 -13.04
CA PRO A 136 3.93 7.06 -12.83
C PRO A 136 4.39 7.22 -11.37
N SER A 137 4.25 6.16 -10.58
CA SER A 137 4.70 6.07 -9.20
C SER A 137 4.62 4.63 -8.70
N ASP A 138 5.60 4.23 -7.89
CA ASP A 138 5.48 3.08 -7.02
C ASP A 138 4.72 3.45 -5.73
N HIS A 139 3.85 2.57 -5.26
CA HIS A 139 2.95 2.82 -4.14
C HIS A 139 3.18 1.82 -3.01
N GLU A 140 3.57 2.33 -1.85
CA GLU A 140 3.82 1.52 -0.65
C GLU A 140 2.99 2.04 0.52
N ILE A 141 2.70 1.18 1.50
CA ILE A 141 1.84 1.54 2.63
C ILE A 141 2.48 1.14 3.96
N VAL A 142 2.37 2.04 4.92
CA VAL A 142 2.61 1.78 6.34
C VAL A 142 1.34 2.07 7.13
N TRP A 143 0.93 1.17 8.01
CA TRP A 143 -0.16 1.40 8.94
C TRP A 143 0.37 1.52 10.37
N ILE A 144 -0.13 2.51 11.09
CA ILE A 144 0.20 2.76 12.51
C ILE A 144 -1.08 2.68 13.32
N GLU A 145 -1.19 1.67 14.18
CA GLU A 145 -2.23 1.51 15.20
C GLU A 145 -1.78 2.17 16.51
N PHE A 146 -2.70 2.76 17.24
CA PHE A 146 -2.44 3.41 18.52
C PHE A 146 -3.61 3.22 19.49
N ASP A 147 -3.38 3.45 20.78
CA ASP A 147 -4.45 3.55 21.76
C ASP A 147 -4.94 5.00 21.88
N GLN A 148 -6.25 5.23 21.87
CA GLN A 148 -6.80 6.60 21.91
C GLN A 148 -6.65 7.27 23.28
N LYS A 149 -6.55 6.49 24.36
CA LYS A 149 -6.49 7.01 25.74
C LYS A 149 -5.05 7.33 26.14
N SER A 150 -4.14 6.38 26.01
CA SER A 150 -2.72 6.59 26.33
C SER A 150 -2.00 7.36 25.22
N GLY A 151 -2.47 7.23 23.97
CA GLY A 151 -1.79 7.78 22.80
C GLY A 151 -0.56 6.98 22.38
N GLU A 152 -0.32 5.81 22.98
CA GLU A 152 0.79 4.92 22.64
C GLU A 152 0.52 4.17 21.34
N VAL A 153 1.56 3.93 20.54
CA VAL A 153 1.52 3.06 19.38
C VAL A 153 1.36 1.63 19.89
N THR A 154 0.43 0.90 19.28
CA THR A 154 0.07 -0.48 19.65
C THR A 154 0.30 -1.47 18.51
N GLY A 155 0.48 -0.99 17.28
CA GLY A 155 0.76 -1.84 16.12
C GLY A 155 1.40 -1.06 14.99
N ILE A 156 2.35 -1.70 14.29
CA ILE A 156 3.00 -1.15 13.09
C ILE A 156 3.00 -2.23 12.04
N TYR A 157 2.43 -1.91 10.88
CA TYR A 157 2.35 -2.83 9.76
C TYR A 157 2.99 -2.18 8.55
N THR A 158 3.87 -2.88 7.86
CA THR A 158 4.47 -2.42 6.61
C THR A 158 4.11 -3.35 5.47
N TYR A 159 3.93 -2.78 4.28
CA TYR A 159 3.82 -3.54 3.06
C TYR A 159 5.23 -3.85 2.52
N PHE A 160 5.53 -5.13 2.29
CA PHE A 160 6.78 -5.58 1.70
C PHE A 160 6.48 -6.63 0.63
N HIS A 161 6.41 -6.21 -0.63
CA HIS A 161 6.18 -7.11 -1.77
C HIS A 161 5.02 -8.08 -1.54
N MET A 162 3.83 -7.54 -1.22
CA MET A 162 2.60 -8.27 -0.88
C MET A 162 2.54 -8.86 0.54
N ALA A 163 3.68 -9.06 1.21
CA ALA A 163 3.68 -9.45 2.62
C ALA A 163 3.32 -8.24 3.49
N ILE A 164 2.62 -8.50 4.59
CA ILE A 164 2.40 -7.53 5.65
C ILE A 164 3.30 -7.93 6.81
N LEU A 165 4.21 -7.04 7.19
CA LEU A 165 5.21 -7.29 8.22
C LEU A 165 4.91 -6.45 9.46
N SER A 166 5.19 -7.00 10.64
CA SER A 166 5.01 -6.34 11.94
C SER A 166 5.97 -6.95 12.95
N THR A 167 6.45 -6.14 13.90
CA THR A 167 7.29 -6.57 15.03
C THR A 167 6.93 -5.80 16.29
N GLU A 168 7.11 -6.42 17.46
CA GLU A 168 6.91 -5.74 18.75
C GLU A 168 7.99 -4.69 19.01
N GLU A 169 9.20 -4.92 18.48
CA GLU A 169 10.31 -3.99 18.60
C GLU A 169 10.10 -2.72 17.80
N ALA A 170 9.42 -2.77 16.65
CA ALA A 170 9.01 -1.56 15.95
C ALA A 170 8.05 -0.72 16.81
N VAL A 171 7.13 -1.38 17.53
CA VAL A 171 6.16 -0.70 18.41
C VAL A 171 6.89 -0.07 19.59
N SER A 172 7.78 -0.82 20.22
CA SER A 172 8.63 -0.34 21.31
C SER A 172 9.49 0.86 20.89
N ASP A 173 10.14 0.79 19.71
CA ASP A 173 10.89 1.89 19.12
C ASP A 173 10.01 3.13 18.89
N ALA A 174 8.80 2.96 18.34
CA ALA A 174 7.90 4.09 18.11
C ALA A 174 7.55 4.81 19.41
N ASN A 175 7.21 4.06 20.46
CA ASN A 175 6.86 4.61 21.77
C ASN A 175 8.04 5.37 22.42
N LEU A 176 9.27 4.89 22.24
CA LEU A 176 10.49 5.60 22.67
C LEU A 176 10.80 6.85 21.85
N HIS A 177 10.28 6.95 20.62
CA HIS A 177 10.56 8.05 19.69
C HIS A 177 9.33 8.90 19.39
N HIS A 178 8.63 9.30 20.45
CA HIS A 178 7.46 10.19 20.37
C HIS A 178 6.36 9.68 19.44
N GLN A 179 6.06 8.38 19.50
CA GLN A 179 5.00 7.72 18.73
C GLN A 179 5.30 7.61 17.23
N ARG A 180 6.59 7.67 16.85
CA ARG A 180 7.02 7.66 15.44
C ARG A 180 7.86 6.42 15.13
N ALA A 181 7.21 5.44 14.52
CA ALA A 181 7.85 4.21 14.07
C ALA A 181 9.03 4.48 13.12
N ARG A 182 10.17 3.80 13.35
CA ARG A 182 11.21 3.66 12.32
C ARG A 182 10.76 2.68 11.25
N ILE A 183 10.76 3.13 9.99
CA ILE A 183 10.48 2.30 8.83
C ILE A 183 11.68 2.37 7.88
N ASN A 184 12.25 1.22 7.56
CA ASN A 184 13.32 1.09 6.60
C ASN A 184 12.73 0.90 5.19
N VAL A 185 13.31 1.52 4.18
CA VAL A 185 12.83 1.47 2.79
C VAL A 185 13.86 0.79 1.92
N GLN A 186 13.48 -0.33 1.30
CA GLN A 186 14.32 -1.06 0.35
C GLN A 186 14.73 -0.17 -0.83
N TRP A 187 15.97 -0.32 -1.27
CA TRP A 187 16.48 0.37 -2.46
C TRP A 187 15.74 -0.04 -3.73
N GLY A 188 15.30 0.94 -4.52
CA GLY A 188 14.77 0.80 -5.89
C GLY A 188 13.36 0.24 -6.02
N GLU A 189 13.01 -0.78 -5.23
CA GLU A 189 11.67 -1.41 -5.22
C GLU A 189 10.80 -0.96 -4.02
N HIS A 190 11.32 -0.08 -3.15
CA HIS A 190 10.64 0.59 -2.02
C HIS A 190 9.89 -0.25 -0.97
N GLY A 191 9.99 -1.58 -1.00
CA GLY A 191 9.42 -2.44 0.03
C GLY A 191 9.73 -1.93 1.44
N SER A 192 8.67 -1.70 2.24
CA SER A 192 8.77 -1.11 3.56
C SER A 192 8.99 -2.17 4.63
N LEU A 193 9.97 -1.96 5.49
CA LEU A 193 10.43 -2.92 6.50
C LEU A 193 10.29 -2.31 7.91
N PRO A 194 9.71 -3.01 8.88
CA PRO A 194 9.72 -2.56 10.27
C PRO A 194 11.13 -2.71 10.86
N LEU A 195 11.34 -2.18 12.07
CA LEU A 195 12.52 -2.55 12.84
C LEU A 195 12.52 -4.07 13.12
N ARG A 196 13.71 -4.71 13.17
CA ARG A 196 13.86 -6.17 13.38
C ARG A 196 13.27 -7.04 12.26
N TRP A 197 13.16 -6.49 11.06
CA TRP A 197 12.69 -7.21 9.87
C TRP A 197 13.58 -8.42 9.50
N GLU A 198 14.84 -8.44 9.96
CA GLU A 198 15.84 -9.46 9.62
C GLU A 198 15.43 -10.88 10.06
N GLU A 199 14.56 -10.98 11.07
CA GLU A 199 14.08 -12.25 11.63
C GLU A 199 12.78 -12.72 10.99
N LEU A 200 12.18 -11.87 10.15
CA LEU A 200 10.91 -12.15 9.49
C LEU A 200 11.10 -13.00 8.24
N HIS A 201 10.12 -13.88 8.01
CA HIS A 201 10.04 -14.72 6.83
C HIS A 201 8.83 -14.25 6.00
N PRO A 202 9.02 -13.33 5.05
CA PRO A 202 7.91 -12.66 4.40
C PRO A 202 7.11 -13.66 3.55
N GLU A 203 5.80 -13.65 3.74
CA GLU A 203 4.84 -14.48 3.02
C GLU A 203 3.52 -13.74 2.85
N VAL A 204 2.75 -14.15 1.84
CA VAL A 204 1.37 -13.71 1.64
C VAL A 204 0.44 -14.93 1.68
N ILE A 205 -0.67 -14.76 2.38
CA ILE A 205 -1.70 -15.79 2.57
C ILE A 205 -2.97 -15.32 1.87
N PHE A 206 -3.40 -16.07 0.86
CA PHE A 206 -4.68 -15.91 0.19
C PHE A 206 -5.67 -16.93 0.74
N GLU A 207 -6.33 -16.58 1.85
CA GLU A 207 -7.24 -17.47 2.60
C GLU A 207 -8.38 -18.03 1.73
N LYS A 208 -8.97 -17.20 0.85
CA LYS A 208 -10.10 -17.60 -0.02
C LYS A 208 -9.77 -18.72 -1.01
N ILE A 209 -8.49 -18.97 -1.25
CA ILE A 209 -8.00 -20.04 -2.14
C ILE A 209 -7.01 -20.98 -1.44
N SER A 210 -6.90 -20.89 -0.10
CA SER A 210 -5.98 -21.68 0.73
C SER A 210 -4.54 -21.70 0.20
N LYS A 211 -4.07 -20.55 -0.33
CA LYS A 211 -2.74 -20.45 -0.95
C LYS A 211 -1.81 -19.62 -0.09
N ARG A 212 -0.60 -20.13 0.10
CA ARG A 212 0.52 -19.41 0.74
C ARG A 212 1.64 -19.24 -0.28
N ILE A 213 2.18 -18.04 -0.39
CA ILE A 213 3.29 -17.71 -1.29
C ILE A 213 4.40 -17.10 -0.46
N LYS A 214 5.60 -17.72 -0.52
CA LYS A 214 6.80 -17.15 0.08
C LYS A 214 7.26 -15.97 -0.76
N ILE A 215 7.57 -14.86 -0.10
CA ILE A 215 8.09 -13.65 -0.73
C ILE A 215 9.61 -13.67 -0.59
N LYS A 216 10.33 -13.18 -1.61
CA LYS A 216 11.78 -13.08 -1.56
C LYS A 216 12.21 -12.10 -0.47
N ASN A 217 13.10 -12.53 0.42
CA ASN A 217 13.64 -11.67 1.48
C ASN A 217 14.72 -10.71 0.94
N MET A 218 15.22 -9.80 1.78
CA MET A 218 16.21 -8.79 1.38
C MET A 218 17.52 -9.39 0.85
N ALA A 219 17.96 -10.54 1.36
CA ALA A 219 19.18 -11.20 0.85
C ALA A 219 18.98 -11.71 -0.58
N GLN A 220 17.83 -12.31 -0.87
CA GLN A 220 17.47 -12.76 -2.22
C GLN A 220 17.28 -11.56 -3.17
N ARG A 221 16.61 -10.50 -2.72
CA ARG A 221 16.46 -9.26 -3.51
C ARG A 221 17.80 -8.63 -3.83
N TYR A 222 18.70 -8.54 -2.86
CA TYR A 222 20.07 -8.08 -3.06
C TYR A 222 20.79 -8.89 -4.14
N GLN A 223 20.70 -10.23 -4.09
CA GLN A 223 21.34 -11.09 -5.09
C GLN A 223 20.85 -10.82 -6.52
N GLU A 224 19.57 -10.46 -6.69
CA GLU A 224 18.97 -10.13 -7.99
C GLU A 224 19.39 -8.73 -8.42
N LEU A 225 19.12 -7.74 -7.58
CA LEU A 225 19.38 -6.33 -7.88
C LEU A 225 20.88 -6.02 -8.02
N SER A 226 21.77 -6.80 -7.39
CA SER A 226 23.23 -6.64 -7.58
C SER A 226 23.73 -7.20 -8.91
N LYS A 227 22.93 -8.05 -9.59
CA LYS A 227 23.24 -8.54 -10.93
C LYS A 227 22.74 -7.55 -11.98
N SER A 228 21.43 -7.28 -11.95
CA SER A 228 20.76 -6.35 -12.86
C SER A 228 19.35 -6.05 -12.35
N ILE A 229 18.84 -4.87 -12.68
CA ILE A 229 17.39 -4.58 -12.67
C ILE A 229 16.71 -5.36 -13.81
N LYS A 230 15.39 -5.56 -13.75
CA LYS A 230 14.65 -6.39 -14.73
C LYS A 230 14.77 -5.90 -16.18
N SER A 231 14.77 -4.58 -16.39
CA SER A 231 14.71 -3.99 -17.74
C SER A 231 15.80 -2.92 -17.95
N PRO A 232 17.11 -3.28 -17.90
CA PRO A 232 18.21 -2.31 -17.82
C PRO A 232 18.38 -1.47 -19.10
N PHE A 233 17.92 -1.97 -20.24
CA PHE A 233 18.02 -1.29 -21.53
C PHE A 233 16.70 -0.62 -21.97
N HIS A 234 15.70 -0.55 -21.08
CA HIS A 234 14.46 0.13 -21.41
C HIS A 234 14.70 1.63 -21.63
N PRO A 235 14.15 2.26 -22.69
CA PRO A 235 14.40 3.67 -22.99
C PRO A 235 14.05 4.64 -21.84
N LEU A 236 12.98 4.35 -21.09
CA LEU A 236 12.58 5.16 -19.92
C LEU A 236 13.53 4.99 -18.72
N ALA A 237 14.23 3.85 -18.65
CA ALA A 237 15.22 3.59 -17.61
C ALA A 237 16.62 4.07 -17.99
N LYS A 238 16.80 4.83 -19.08
CA LYS A 238 18.13 5.14 -19.64
C LYS A 238 19.12 5.66 -18.60
N ASP A 239 18.67 6.55 -17.73
CA ASP A 239 19.47 7.21 -16.69
C ASP A 239 19.37 6.54 -15.31
N TRP A 240 18.62 5.45 -15.20
CA TRP A 240 18.45 4.73 -13.94
C TRP A 240 19.67 3.85 -13.64
N PRO A 241 19.97 3.61 -12.34
CA PRO A 241 20.89 2.57 -11.94
C PRO A 241 20.51 1.23 -12.55
N LYS A 242 21.46 0.53 -13.17
CA LYS A 242 21.21 -0.78 -13.81
C LYS A 242 21.27 -1.96 -12.85
N LYS A 243 21.79 -1.71 -11.65
CA LYS A 243 21.96 -2.67 -10.56
C LYS A 243 22.29 -1.90 -9.29
N PHE A 244 22.11 -2.54 -8.15
CA PHE A 244 22.70 -2.08 -6.91
C PHE A 244 24.23 -2.28 -6.95
N THR A 245 24.98 -1.31 -6.43
CA THR A 245 26.44 -1.40 -6.29
C THR A 245 26.82 -1.35 -4.83
N GLY A 246 27.75 -2.21 -4.40
CA GLY A 246 28.18 -2.32 -3.00
C GLY A 246 27.93 -3.71 -2.43
N SER A 247 28.23 -3.88 -1.16
CA SER A 247 28.01 -5.12 -0.40
C SER A 247 26.55 -5.25 0.05
N TYR A 248 26.18 -6.42 0.58
CA TYR A 248 24.87 -6.60 1.22
C TYR A 248 24.69 -5.64 2.41
N LYS A 249 25.77 -5.38 3.18
CA LYS A 249 25.75 -4.42 4.28
C LYS A 249 25.41 -3.00 3.78
N ASP A 250 25.89 -2.63 2.60
CA ASP A 250 25.54 -1.34 1.98
C ASP A 250 24.08 -1.34 1.49
N PHE A 251 23.57 -2.47 1.01
CA PHE A 251 22.18 -2.60 0.55
C PHE A 251 21.15 -2.41 1.68
N ILE A 252 21.45 -2.95 2.86
CA ILE A 252 20.60 -2.80 4.06
C ILE A 252 21.02 -1.61 4.95
N ASN A 253 21.88 -0.72 4.45
CA ASN A 253 22.20 0.51 5.16
C ASN A 253 21.06 1.52 4.98
N PHE A 254 20.22 1.69 6.01
CA PHE A 254 19.10 2.63 6.03
C PHE A 254 19.46 3.89 6.82
N SER A 255 20.30 4.75 6.25
CA SER A 255 20.79 5.98 6.91
C SER A 255 20.25 7.28 6.29
N LYS A 256 19.60 7.23 5.11
CA LYS A 256 18.98 8.42 4.49
C LYS A 256 17.62 8.67 5.11
N ASN A 257 17.54 9.61 6.04
CA ASN A 257 16.28 10.02 6.66
C ASN A 257 15.39 10.79 5.67
N ILE A 258 14.11 10.43 5.63
CA ILE A 258 13.07 11.16 4.88
C ILE A 258 11.99 11.61 5.89
N GLU A 259 11.95 12.92 6.16
CA GLU A 259 11.04 13.51 7.15
C GLU A 259 9.64 13.76 6.56
N LEU A 260 8.73 12.81 6.82
CA LEU A 260 7.35 12.84 6.33
C LEU A 260 6.53 14.01 6.84
N ARG A 261 6.78 14.52 8.05
CA ARG A 261 6.03 15.66 8.61
C ARG A 261 6.19 16.90 7.75
N ARG A 262 7.34 17.08 7.09
CA ARG A 262 7.56 18.20 6.15
C ARG A 262 6.63 18.09 4.94
N LEU A 263 6.45 16.88 4.42
CA LEU A 263 5.57 16.63 3.28
C LEU A 263 4.09 16.78 3.68
N LEU A 264 3.69 16.23 4.83
CA LEU A 264 2.34 16.42 5.40
C LEU A 264 2.02 17.90 5.62
N LYS A 265 2.94 18.67 6.22
CA LYS A 265 2.75 20.11 6.43
C LYS A 265 2.59 20.88 5.11
N LYS A 266 3.37 20.51 4.09
CA LYS A 266 3.36 21.17 2.77
C LYS A 266 2.11 20.82 1.96
N LYS A 267 1.76 19.54 1.88
CA LYS A 267 0.73 19.00 0.98
C LYS A 267 -0.64 18.90 1.63
N LYS A 268 -0.69 18.72 2.95
CA LYS A 268 -1.92 18.54 3.75
C LYS A 268 -2.87 17.48 3.19
N MET A 269 -2.32 16.44 2.56
CA MET A 269 -3.07 15.31 2.01
C MET A 269 -3.42 14.33 3.13
N VAL A 270 -4.41 14.73 3.94
CA VAL A 270 -4.94 13.93 5.05
C VAL A 270 -6.45 13.85 4.88
N ILE A 271 -7.03 12.68 5.11
CA ILE A 271 -8.48 12.48 5.05
C ILE A 271 -8.90 11.34 5.98
N THR A 272 -10.13 11.41 6.48
CA THR A 272 -10.70 10.34 7.30
C THR A 272 -11.68 9.53 6.45
N SER A 273 -11.42 8.23 6.27
CA SER A 273 -12.26 7.35 5.45
C SER A 273 -11.98 5.86 5.71
N LYS A 274 -12.99 5.01 5.51
CA LYS A 274 -12.79 3.55 5.43
C LYS A 274 -12.16 3.11 4.10
N TRP A 275 -12.13 4.00 3.09
CA TRP A 275 -11.86 3.66 1.69
C TRP A 275 -10.58 4.31 1.13
N PRO A 276 -9.36 3.98 1.60
CA PRO A 276 -8.10 4.60 1.17
C PRO A 276 -7.97 4.76 -0.35
N ASN A 277 -8.16 3.69 -1.13
CA ASN A 277 -8.00 3.78 -2.59
C ASN A 277 -9.00 4.74 -3.24
N ALA A 278 -10.25 4.73 -2.77
CA ALA A 278 -11.27 5.61 -3.31
C ALA A 278 -10.94 7.09 -3.01
N VAL A 279 -10.55 7.41 -1.78
CA VAL A 279 -10.22 8.81 -1.43
C VAL A 279 -8.94 9.30 -2.07
N ILE A 280 -7.89 8.46 -2.16
CA ILE A 280 -6.64 8.82 -2.84
C ILE A 280 -6.90 9.16 -4.31
N ASN A 281 -7.65 8.29 -5.00
CA ASN A 281 -8.02 8.47 -6.40
C ASN A 281 -8.92 9.70 -6.65
N ARG A 282 -9.87 9.99 -5.75
CA ARG A 282 -10.87 11.04 -5.98
C ARG A 282 -10.49 12.42 -5.45
N TYR A 283 -9.61 12.51 -4.44
CA TYR A 283 -9.32 13.76 -3.74
C TYR A 283 -7.88 14.28 -3.88
N PHE A 284 -6.89 13.41 -4.12
CA PHE A 284 -5.49 13.81 -3.95
C PHE A 284 -4.61 13.64 -5.19
N LEU A 285 -4.61 12.46 -5.80
CA LEU A 285 -3.66 12.19 -6.88
C LEU A 285 -4.29 12.51 -8.24
N ASN A 286 -3.54 13.26 -9.05
CA ASN A 286 -3.87 13.55 -10.44
C ASN A 286 -3.17 12.60 -11.43
N TYR A 287 -2.59 11.52 -10.92
CA TYR A 287 -1.88 10.49 -11.68
C TYR A 287 -2.28 9.10 -11.19
N ASN A 288 -2.10 8.08 -12.02
CA ASN A 288 -2.40 6.69 -11.65
C ASN A 288 -1.39 6.13 -10.64
N TYR A 289 -1.80 5.17 -9.83
CA TYR A 289 -0.93 4.39 -8.98
C TYR A 289 -1.46 2.96 -8.92
N PHE A 290 -0.63 2.00 -8.48
CA PHE A 290 -1.10 0.63 -8.27
C PHE A 290 -1.92 0.56 -6.97
N PRO A 291 -3.22 0.18 -7.01
CA PRO A 291 -4.03 0.09 -5.80
C PRO A 291 -3.52 -1.05 -4.93
N LYS A 292 -3.49 -0.82 -3.61
CA LYS A 292 -3.05 -1.83 -2.64
C LYS A 292 -4.21 -2.13 -1.70
N ARG A 293 -4.04 -3.15 -0.86
CA ARG A 293 -5.00 -3.49 0.19
C ARG A 293 -5.24 -2.28 1.12
N GLN A 294 -6.46 -2.13 1.64
CA GLN A 294 -6.86 -0.95 2.42
C GLN A 294 -6.26 -0.91 3.83
N TRP A 295 -6.37 -2.04 4.55
CA TRP A 295 -6.04 -2.17 5.97
C TRP A 295 -5.30 -3.49 6.21
N PRO A 296 -4.44 -3.57 7.25
CA PRO A 296 -3.49 -4.68 7.39
C PRO A 296 -4.14 -5.99 7.84
N LYS A 297 -5.28 -5.95 8.54
CA LYS A 297 -6.01 -7.12 9.05
C LYS A 297 -7.33 -7.34 8.29
N TYR A 298 -7.90 -8.55 8.33
CA TYR A 298 -9.25 -8.87 7.82
C TYR A 298 -10.07 -9.57 8.93
N PRO A 299 -11.38 -9.33 9.06
CA PRO A 299 -12.17 -8.27 8.43
C PRO A 299 -12.04 -6.97 9.21
N MET A 300 -11.26 -6.01 8.70
CA MET A 300 -11.32 -4.62 9.20
C MET A 300 -12.44 -3.83 8.51
N GLU A 301 -13.05 -4.38 7.45
CA GLU A 301 -14.02 -3.70 6.59
C GLU A 301 -15.49 -3.91 7.02
N GLU A 302 -15.76 -4.85 7.93
CA GLU A 302 -17.13 -5.33 8.23
C GLU A 302 -17.72 -4.78 9.55
N THR A 303 -17.03 -3.87 10.26
CA THR A 303 -17.52 -3.22 11.51
C THR A 303 -17.55 -1.69 11.45
#